data_AF-A0A6L3VBT7-F1
#
_entry.id   AF-A0A6L3VBT7-F1
#
_cell.length_a   1.000
_cell.length_b   1.000
_cell.length_c   1.000
_cell.angle_alpha   90.00
_cell.angle_beta   90.00
_cell.angle_gamma   90.00
#
_symmetry.space_group_name_H-M   'P 1'
#
loop_
_entity.id
_entity.type
_entity.pdbx_description
1 polymer ?
#
loop_
_entity_poly.entity_id
_entity_poly.type
_entity_poly.pdbx_seq_one_letter_code
_entity_poly.pdbx_strand_id
1 'polypeptide(L)'
;GRAGVRVSVEASPSSRGWPGTAGFAAFEDAVGRAVAAAGDAMALCQFDRHWFGPGGLGALEACHGGPVGAGAVFDDGVLRIDPLFAPPGLRLSGSIDESTLPGLLAALRGLDDRAAHVCLDLAGVEFCDLAGLRALVGVNEWSIVPDRLVVLRSAPRCVEMMMRVTGWEGAPGIVHEGVR
;
A
#
# COMPACT_ATOMS: atom_id res chain seq x y z
N GLY A 1 -12.71 -6.94 -19.78
CA GLY A 1 -12.49 -8.17 -18.99
C GLY A 1 -12.14 -9.29 -19.93
N ARG A 2 -11.20 -10.18 -19.55
CA ARG A 2 -11.00 -11.43 -20.28
C ARG A 2 -12.11 -12.41 -19.90
N ALA A 3 -12.58 -13.23 -20.85
CA ALA A 3 -13.45 -14.36 -20.53
C ALA A 3 -12.66 -15.35 -19.65
N GLY A 4 -13.21 -15.71 -18.49
CA GLY A 4 -12.54 -16.60 -17.55
C GLY A 4 -13.36 -16.82 -16.28
N VAL A 5 -13.00 -17.85 -15.52
CA VAL A 5 -13.60 -18.14 -14.22
C VAL A 5 -12.69 -17.57 -13.13
N ARG A 6 -13.26 -16.80 -12.21
CA ARG A 6 -12.58 -16.43 -10.95
C ARG A 6 -13.03 -17.39 -9.86
N VAL A 7 -12.08 -18.09 -9.27
CA VAL A 7 -12.31 -18.93 -8.09
C VAL A 7 -11.66 -18.24 -6.90
N SER A 8 -12.41 -18.04 -5.83
CA SER A 8 -11.87 -17.61 -4.54
C SER A 8 -11.89 -18.80 -3.60
N VAL A 9 -10.75 -19.11 -2.99
CA VAL A 9 -10.61 -20.18 -2.00
C VAL A 9 -10.10 -19.56 -0.71
N GLU A 10 -10.73 -19.90 0.39
CA GLU A 10 -10.25 -19.57 1.73
C GLU A 10 -9.65 -20.84 2.34
N ALA A 11 -8.34 -20.81 2.59
CA ALA A 11 -7.68 -21.89 3.30
C ALA A 11 -7.77 -21.60 4.80
N SER A 12 -8.58 -22.39 5.51
CA SER A 12 -8.77 -22.27 6.96
C SER A 12 -7.90 -23.22 7.82
N PRO A 13 -6.59 -23.41 7.63
CA PRO A 13 -5.74 -23.90 8.71
C PRO A 13 -5.06 -22.71 9.39
N SER A 14 -5.60 -22.26 10.53
CA SER A 14 -5.02 -21.12 11.24
C SER A 14 -3.58 -21.43 11.68
N SER A 15 -2.60 -20.70 11.18
CA SER A 15 -1.15 -20.86 11.46
C SER A 15 -0.73 -20.63 12.93
N ARG A 16 -1.69 -20.56 13.86
CA ARG A 16 -1.52 -20.50 15.32
C ARG A 16 -1.35 -21.86 15.99
N GLY A 17 -0.88 -22.88 15.25
CA GLY A 17 -0.67 -24.22 15.80
C GLY A 17 -1.95 -25.03 16.05
N TRP A 18 -3.04 -24.72 15.36
CA TRP A 18 -4.25 -25.57 15.40
C TRP A 18 -3.96 -26.94 14.74
N PRO A 19 -4.68 -28.00 15.13
CA PRO A 19 -4.61 -29.28 14.43
C PRO A 19 -4.80 -29.08 12.91
N GLY A 20 -3.87 -29.61 12.10
CA GLY A 20 -3.89 -29.46 10.63
C GLY A 20 -2.97 -28.37 10.06
N THR A 21 -2.40 -27.50 10.90
CA THR A 21 -1.42 -26.48 10.45
C THR A 21 -0.17 -27.05 9.79
N ALA A 22 0.25 -28.24 10.19
CA ALA A 22 1.36 -28.96 9.56
C ALA A 22 1.13 -29.24 8.07
N GLY A 23 -0.14 -29.29 7.63
CA GLY A 23 -0.51 -29.51 6.22
C GLY A 23 -0.52 -28.24 5.37
N PHE A 24 -0.36 -27.05 5.96
CA PHE A 24 -0.50 -25.79 5.23
C PHE A 24 0.54 -25.63 4.11
N ALA A 25 1.81 -25.92 4.39
CA ALA A 25 2.85 -25.86 3.36
C ALA A 25 2.60 -26.85 2.20
N ALA A 26 2.12 -28.05 2.51
CA ALA A 26 1.77 -29.06 1.50
C ALA A 26 0.54 -28.65 0.66
N PHE A 27 -0.42 -27.96 1.28
CA PHE A 27 -1.56 -27.37 0.58
C PHE A 27 -1.10 -26.29 -0.41
N GLU A 28 -0.30 -25.32 0.03
CA GLU A 28 0.22 -24.24 -0.82
C GLU A 28 1.05 -24.78 -1.99
N ASP A 29 1.91 -25.76 -1.73
CA ASP A 29 2.71 -26.44 -2.76
C ASP A 29 1.81 -27.22 -3.76
N ALA A 30 0.73 -27.85 -3.31
CA ALA A 30 -0.25 -28.48 -4.20
C ALA A 30 -0.99 -27.46 -5.07
N VAL A 31 -1.36 -26.30 -4.53
CA VAL A 31 -1.95 -25.18 -5.29
C VAL A 31 -0.96 -24.68 -6.34
N GLY A 32 0.28 -24.42 -5.95
CA GLY A 32 1.35 -23.96 -6.86
C GLY A 32 1.53 -24.91 -8.05
N ARG A 33 1.61 -26.23 -7.79
CA ARG A 33 1.69 -27.24 -8.84
C ARG A 33 0.45 -27.26 -9.74
N ALA A 34 -0.74 -27.17 -9.18
CA ALA A 34 -1.98 -27.19 -9.96
C ALA A 34 -2.07 -25.99 -10.92
N VAL A 35 -1.70 -24.80 -10.45
CA VAL A 35 -1.66 -23.58 -11.27
C VAL A 35 -0.60 -23.70 -12.36
N ALA A 36 0.59 -24.18 -12.03
CA ALA A 36 1.66 -24.39 -13.00
C ALA A 36 1.29 -25.42 -14.09
N ALA A 37 0.58 -26.49 -13.72
CA ALA A 37 0.15 -27.54 -14.65
C ALA A 37 -0.97 -27.10 -15.61
N ALA A 38 -1.82 -26.16 -15.20
CA ALA A 38 -2.92 -25.66 -16.03
C ALA A 38 -2.43 -24.86 -17.25
N GLY A 39 -1.31 -24.13 -17.12
CA GLY A 39 -0.69 -23.36 -18.21
C GLY A 39 -1.40 -22.06 -18.61
N ASP A 40 -2.70 -21.93 -18.33
CA ASP A 40 -3.53 -20.74 -18.57
C ASP A 40 -4.17 -20.16 -17.30
N ALA A 41 -3.73 -20.63 -16.13
CA ALA A 41 -4.19 -20.18 -14.82
C ALA A 41 -3.18 -19.22 -14.15
N MET A 42 -3.70 -18.33 -13.32
CA MET A 42 -2.94 -17.49 -12.39
C MET A 42 -3.58 -17.59 -11.01
N ALA A 43 -2.75 -17.68 -9.97
CA ALA A 43 -3.19 -17.59 -8.58
C ALA A 43 -2.59 -16.36 -7.90
N LEU A 44 -3.41 -15.68 -7.11
CA LEU A 44 -2.99 -14.63 -6.18
C LEU A 44 -3.30 -15.14 -4.77
N CYS A 45 -2.28 -15.62 -4.08
CA CYS A 45 -2.40 -16.10 -2.71
C CYS A 45 -2.14 -14.93 -1.74
N GLN A 46 -3.13 -14.58 -0.92
CA GLN A 46 -3.05 -13.47 0.05
C GLN A 46 -2.86 -14.03 1.45
N PHE A 47 -1.89 -13.48 2.18
CA PHE A 47 -1.52 -13.96 3.50
C PHE A 47 -1.40 -12.78 4.48
N ASP A 48 -1.99 -12.92 5.67
CA ASP A 48 -1.76 -11.97 6.75
C ASP A 48 -0.45 -12.32 7.47
N ARG A 49 0.58 -11.50 7.28
CA ARG A 49 1.90 -11.69 7.91
C ARG A 49 1.85 -11.80 9.43
N HIS A 50 0.85 -11.22 10.11
CA HIS A 50 0.74 -11.31 11.57
C HIS A 50 0.40 -12.73 12.03
N TRP A 51 -0.05 -13.59 11.13
CA TRP A 51 -0.38 -14.97 11.40
C TRP A 51 0.84 -15.89 11.29
N PHE A 52 1.98 -15.38 10.81
CA PHE A 52 3.20 -16.17 10.62
C PHE A 52 4.20 -15.90 11.74
N GLY A 53 4.70 -16.98 12.34
CA GLY A 53 5.88 -16.91 13.20
C GLY A 53 7.16 -16.64 12.40
N PRO A 54 8.29 -16.39 13.07
CA PRO A 54 9.58 -16.21 12.42
C PRO A 54 9.88 -17.36 11.45
N GLY A 55 10.25 -17.04 10.20
CA GLY A 55 10.59 -18.03 9.16
C GLY A 55 9.41 -18.66 8.41
N GLY A 56 8.16 -18.53 8.90
CA GLY A 56 6.98 -19.08 8.24
C GLY A 56 6.70 -18.44 6.87
N LEU A 57 6.94 -17.12 6.75
CA LEU A 57 6.75 -16.40 5.50
C LEU A 57 7.78 -16.80 4.43
N GLY A 58 9.04 -17.01 4.82
CA GLY A 58 10.08 -17.44 3.88
C GLY A 58 9.85 -18.83 3.30
N ALA A 59 9.32 -19.76 4.10
CA ALA A 59 8.92 -21.08 3.61
C ALA A 59 7.77 -21.00 2.60
N LEU A 60 6.85 -20.06 2.81
CA LEU A 60 5.74 -19.82 1.90
C LEU A 60 6.21 -19.17 0.59
N GLU A 61 7.08 -18.17 0.66
CA GLU A 61 7.69 -17.53 -0.51
C GLU A 61 8.47 -18.52 -1.39
N ALA A 62 9.16 -19.49 -0.78
CA ALA A 62 9.91 -20.51 -1.51
C ALA A 62 9.03 -21.44 -2.37
N CYS A 63 7.75 -21.61 -2.01
CA CYS A 63 6.79 -22.41 -2.78
C CYS A 63 6.06 -21.60 -3.86
N HIS A 64 6.28 -20.29 -3.93
CA HIS A 64 5.59 -19.38 -4.84
C HIS A 64 6.54 -18.80 -5.89
N GLY A 65 5.98 -18.33 -7.01
CA GLY A 65 6.73 -17.64 -8.08
C GLY A 65 7.27 -16.26 -7.70
N GLY A 66 7.13 -15.84 -6.43
CA GLY A 66 7.52 -14.55 -5.91
C GLY A 66 6.33 -13.70 -5.43
N PRO A 67 6.60 -12.64 -4.65
CA PRO A 67 5.57 -11.71 -4.21
C PRO A 67 5.04 -10.91 -5.40
N VAL A 68 3.72 -10.74 -5.44
CA VAL A 68 3.05 -9.86 -6.42
C VAL A 68 2.56 -8.62 -5.67
N GLY A 69 3.08 -7.46 -6.06
CA GLY A 69 2.56 -6.17 -5.64
C GLY A 69 1.65 -5.58 -6.72
N ALA A 70 0.70 -4.74 -6.32
CA ALA A 70 0.09 -3.83 -7.29
C ALA A 70 1.19 -2.93 -7.86
N GLY A 71 1.18 -2.74 -9.18
CA GLY A 71 2.12 -1.82 -9.83
C GLY A 71 1.95 -0.39 -9.31
N ALA A 72 2.97 0.44 -9.53
CA ALA A 72 2.87 1.86 -9.24
C ALA A 72 1.67 2.46 -9.98
N VAL A 73 0.90 3.30 -9.29
CA VAL A 73 -0.20 4.06 -9.91
C VAL A 73 0.33 5.24 -10.72
N PHE A 74 1.58 5.65 -10.46
CA PHE A 74 2.31 6.66 -11.20
C PHE A 74 3.82 6.41 -11.10
N ASP A 75 4.53 6.53 -12.22
CA ASP A 75 5.99 6.48 -12.28
C ASP A 75 6.44 7.20 -13.57
N ASP A 76 7.10 8.35 -13.41
CA ASP A 76 7.70 9.11 -14.52
C ASP A 76 9.24 9.13 -14.46
N GLY A 77 9.82 8.31 -13.57
CA GLY A 77 11.25 8.29 -13.27
C GLY A 77 11.73 9.38 -12.30
N VAL A 78 10.89 10.35 -11.93
CA VAL A 78 11.18 11.41 -10.94
C VAL A 78 10.35 11.21 -9.67
N LEU A 79 9.06 10.94 -9.82
CA LEU A 79 8.14 10.58 -8.75
C LEU A 79 7.56 9.20 -9.03
N ARG A 80 7.68 8.33 -8.04
CA ARG A 80 7.02 7.02 -8.02
C ARG A 80 5.98 6.98 -6.91
N ILE A 81 4.78 6.48 -7.24
CA ILE A 81 3.66 6.36 -6.31
C ILE A 81 3.16 4.91 -6.32
N ASP A 82 3.34 4.21 -5.21
CA ASP A 82 2.89 2.83 -5.01
C ASP A 82 1.65 2.80 -4.08
N PRO A 83 0.64 1.95 -4.34
CA PRO A 83 -0.50 1.82 -3.44
C PRO A 83 -0.12 1.14 -2.11
N LEU A 84 -0.73 1.59 -1.02
CA LEU A 84 -0.71 0.94 0.29
C LEU A 84 -2.08 0.34 0.59
N PHE A 85 -2.09 -0.82 1.25
CA PHE A 85 -3.32 -1.57 1.56
C PHE A 85 -3.58 -1.72 3.06
N ALA A 86 -2.57 -1.57 3.91
CA ALA A 86 -2.70 -1.72 5.36
C ALA A 86 -1.74 -0.78 6.11
N PRO A 87 -2.17 0.44 6.47
CA PRO A 87 -3.45 1.08 6.12
C PRO A 87 -3.57 1.44 4.63
N PRO A 88 -4.79 1.64 4.09
CA PRO A 88 -5.00 2.05 2.70
C PRO A 88 -4.38 3.43 2.44
N GLY A 89 -3.78 3.62 1.26
CA GLY A 89 -3.15 4.90 0.93
C GLY A 89 -2.11 4.80 -0.19
N LEU A 90 -1.09 5.66 -0.12
CA LEU A 90 -0.02 5.76 -1.12
C LEU A 90 1.35 5.87 -0.43
N ARG A 91 2.36 5.22 -1.01
CA ARG A 91 3.76 5.47 -0.74
C ARG A 91 4.33 6.32 -1.86
N LEU A 92 4.99 7.41 -1.50
CA LEU A 92 5.60 8.35 -2.43
C LEU A 92 7.12 8.25 -2.32
N SER A 93 7.80 8.23 -3.46
CA SER A 93 9.26 8.19 -3.52
C SER A 93 9.80 9.07 -4.64
N GLY A 94 10.91 9.76 -4.38
CA GLY A 94 11.50 10.72 -5.31
C GLY A 94 11.09 12.17 -5.02
N SER A 95 10.95 12.99 -6.06
CA SER A 95 10.73 14.43 -5.93
C SER A 95 9.29 14.84 -6.22
N ILE A 96 8.74 15.71 -5.38
CA ILE A 96 7.42 16.32 -5.56
C ILE A 96 7.60 17.81 -5.86
N ASP A 97 7.45 18.17 -7.12
CA ASP A 97 7.55 19.54 -7.63
C ASP A 97 6.47 19.84 -8.70
N GLU A 98 6.50 21.05 -9.27
CA GLU A 98 5.62 21.47 -10.37
C GLU A 98 5.51 20.45 -11.53
N SER A 99 6.60 19.77 -11.89
CA SER A 99 6.61 18.83 -13.02
C SER A 99 5.86 17.53 -12.72
N THR A 100 5.95 17.07 -11.47
CA THR A 100 5.32 15.82 -10.99
C THR A 100 3.91 16.04 -10.41
N LEU A 101 3.54 17.29 -10.14
CA LEU A 101 2.28 17.67 -9.52
C LEU A 101 1.03 17.12 -10.24
N PRO A 102 0.92 17.13 -11.59
CA PRO A 102 -0.22 16.53 -12.28
C PRO A 102 -0.39 15.03 -11.97
N GLY A 103 0.73 14.30 -11.92
CA GLY A 103 0.77 12.88 -11.56
C GLY A 103 0.35 12.63 -10.13
N LEU A 104 0.88 13.42 -9.20
CA LEU A 104 0.49 13.39 -7.79
C LEU A 104 -1.02 13.62 -7.62
N LEU A 105 -1.57 14.68 -8.23
CA LEU A 105 -2.99 15.00 -8.12
C LEU A 105 -3.89 13.92 -8.70
N ALA A 106 -3.49 13.28 -9.80
CA ALA A 106 -4.22 12.16 -10.37
C ALA A 106 -4.23 10.96 -9.40
N ALA A 107 -3.09 10.62 -8.80
CA ALA A 107 -2.99 9.55 -7.83
C ALA A 107 -3.82 9.82 -6.56
N LEU A 108 -3.76 11.04 -6.02
CA LEU A 108 -4.51 11.43 -4.82
C LEU A 108 -6.03 11.40 -5.06
N ARG A 109 -6.51 11.79 -6.24
CA ARG A 109 -7.93 11.67 -6.63
C ARG A 109 -8.38 10.23 -6.85
N GLY A 110 -7.45 9.30 -7.07
CA GLY A 110 -7.73 7.88 -7.21
C GLY A 110 -7.89 7.15 -5.87
N LEU A 111 -7.64 7.81 -4.75
CA LEU A 111 -7.90 7.25 -3.41
C LEU A 111 -9.40 7.03 -3.21
N ASP A 112 -9.75 5.98 -2.47
CA ASP A 112 -11.14 5.71 -2.08
C ASP A 112 -11.69 6.88 -1.24
N ASP A 113 -12.68 7.56 -1.80
CA ASP A 113 -13.34 8.73 -1.19
C ASP A 113 -14.18 8.36 0.04
N ARG A 114 -14.45 7.06 0.24
CA ARG A 114 -15.20 6.49 1.38
C ARG A 114 -14.30 5.94 2.48
N ALA A 115 -12.98 5.87 2.27
CA ALA A 115 -12.07 5.39 3.29
C ALA A 115 -12.10 6.32 4.51
N ALA A 116 -12.27 5.76 5.71
CA ALA A 116 -12.28 6.55 6.95
C ALA A 116 -10.92 7.17 7.28
N HIS A 117 -9.84 6.60 6.75
CA HIS A 117 -8.48 7.13 6.85
C HIS A 117 -7.67 6.74 5.61
N VAL A 118 -6.68 7.56 5.27
CA VAL A 118 -5.68 7.29 4.23
C VAL A 118 -4.29 7.55 4.77
N CYS A 119 -3.32 6.74 4.38
CA CYS A 119 -1.91 6.93 4.75
C CYS A 119 -1.08 7.38 3.55
N LEU A 120 -0.36 8.48 3.71
CA LEU A 120 0.66 8.93 2.78
C LEU A 120 2.02 8.65 3.40
N ASP A 121 2.69 7.58 2.95
CA ASP A 121 4.03 7.21 3.38
C ASP A 121 5.06 8.00 2.56
N LEU A 122 5.74 8.91 3.24
CA LEU A 122 6.69 9.86 2.67
C LEU A 122 8.15 9.45 2.91
N ALA A 123 8.40 8.24 3.40
CA ALA A 123 9.76 7.79 3.75
C ALA A 123 10.75 7.87 2.57
N GLY A 124 10.27 7.73 1.34
CA GLY A 124 11.08 7.81 0.13
C GLY A 124 11.09 9.19 -0.54
N VAL A 125 10.42 10.20 0.02
CA VAL A 125 10.37 11.54 -0.57
C VAL A 125 11.70 12.26 -0.33
N GLU A 126 12.35 12.65 -1.41
CA GLU A 126 13.65 13.33 -1.40
C GLU A 126 13.48 14.85 -1.43
N PHE A 127 12.43 15.33 -2.11
CA PHE A 127 12.09 16.74 -2.22
C PHE A 127 10.57 16.92 -2.28
N CYS A 128 10.07 18.01 -1.70
CA CYS A 128 8.68 18.41 -1.82
C CYS A 128 8.62 19.94 -1.80
N ASP A 129 8.02 20.54 -2.83
CA ASP A 129 7.73 21.98 -2.82
C ASP A 129 6.42 22.30 -2.08
N LEU A 130 6.11 23.59 -1.96
CA LEU A 130 4.90 24.04 -1.28
C LEU A 130 3.61 23.63 -2.01
N ALA A 131 3.63 23.50 -3.34
CA ALA A 131 2.46 23.11 -4.12
C ALA A 131 2.15 21.62 -3.92
N GLY A 132 3.19 20.78 -3.92
CA GLY A 132 3.14 19.37 -3.54
C GLY A 132 2.62 19.20 -2.12
N LEU A 133 3.18 19.92 -1.15
CA LEU A 133 2.72 19.85 0.24
C LEU A 133 1.23 20.22 0.36
N ARG A 134 0.80 21.28 -0.33
CA ARG A 134 -0.60 21.70 -0.35
C ARG A 134 -1.50 20.61 -0.93
N ALA A 135 -1.05 19.90 -1.98
CA ALA A 135 -1.80 18.78 -2.54
C ALA A 135 -1.92 17.61 -1.55
N LEU A 136 -0.86 17.28 -0.81
CA LEU A 136 -0.87 16.21 0.20
C LEU A 136 -1.82 16.54 1.36
N VAL A 137 -1.75 17.76 1.90
CA VAL A 137 -2.62 18.23 3.00
C VAL A 137 -4.06 18.41 2.53
N GLY A 138 -4.25 18.86 1.28
CA GLY A 138 -5.55 19.07 0.64
C GLY A 138 -6.24 17.81 0.13
N VAL A 139 -5.70 16.61 0.35
CA VAL A 139 -6.28 15.35 -0.18
C VAL A 139 -7.73 15.12 0.27
N ASN A 140 -8.12 15.70 1.41
CA ASN A 140 -9.49 15.62 1.91
C ASN A 140 -10.49 16.47 1.12
N GLU A 141 -10.05 17.39 0.27
CA GLU A 141 -10.93 18.10 -0.68
C GLU A 141 -11.64 17.15 -1.66
N TRP A 142 -11.09 15.94 -1.86
CA TRP A 142 -11.67 14.89 -2.70
C TRP A 142 -12.35 13.77 -1.90
N SER A 143 -12.48 13.92 -0.58
CA SER A 143 -13.15 12.94 0.30
C SER A 143 -14.64 13.27 0.42
N ILE A 144 -15.50 12.23 0.46
CA ILE A 144 -16.89 12.42 0.90
C ILE A 144 -17.05 12.21 2.41
N VAL A 145 -16.05 11.63 3.07
CA VAL A 145 -16.00 11.46 4.52
C VAL A 145 -15.51 12.77 5.15
N PRO A 146 -16.35 13.46 5.95
CA PRO A 146 -15.93 14.63 6.70
C PRO A 146 -14.81 14.27 7.66
N ASP A 147 -13.81 15.13 7.80
CA ASP A 147 -12.69 14.97 8.73
C ASP A 147 -11.95 13.63 8.61
N ARG A 148 -11.91 13.04 7.39
CA ARG A 148 -11.13 11.83 7.10
C ARG A 148 -9.69 11.98 7.59
N LEU A 149 -9.19 10.98 8.30
CA LEU A 149 -7.82 11.03 8.81
C LEU A 149 -6.80 10.80 7.68
N VAL A 150 -5.91 11.75 7.48
CA VAL A 150 -4.77 11.68 6.56
C VAL A 150 -3.53 11.52 7.40
N VAL A 151 -2.95 10.32 7.37
CA VAL A 151 -1.72 10.00 8.11
C VAL A 151 -0.52 10.30 7.22
N LEU A 152 0.24 11.34 7.55
CA LEU A 152 1.55 11.59 6.96
C LEU A 152 2.59 10.75 7.72
N ARG A 153 2.94 9.60 7.16
CA ARG A 153 3.91 8.67 7.74
C ARG A 153 5.32 9.02 7.27
N SER A 154 6.27 9.01 8.20
CA SER A 154 7.71 9.13 7.91
C SER A 154 8.05 10.37 7.08
N ALA A 155 7.41 11.51 7.39
CA ALA A 155 7.64 12.76 6.69
C ALA A 155 9.11 13.20 6.83
N PRO A 156 9.82 13.52 5.72
CA PRO A 156 11.16 14.09 5.80
C PRO A 156 11.16 15.41 6.58
N ARG A 157 12.28 15.72 7.25
CA ARG A 157 12.42 16.93 8.08
C ARG A 157 12.08 18.24 7.33
N CYS A 158 12.35 18.31 6.02
CA CYS A 158 12.00 19.46 5.19
C CYS A 158 10.47 19.63 5.09
N VAL A 159 9.72 18.55 4.90
CA VAL A 159 8.25 18.54 4.88
C VAL A 159 7.69 18.94 6.24
N GLU A 160 8.21 18.35 7.32
CA GLU A 160 7.80 18.73 8.68
C GLU A 160 8.05 20.21 8.98
N MET A 161 9.19 20.76 8.52
CA MET A 161 9.50 22.17 8.70
C MET A 161 8.53 23.07 7.92
N MET A 162 8.22 22.73 6.67
CA MET A 162 7.24 23.47 5.89
C MET A 162 5.86 23.44 6.54
N MET A 163 5.40 22.28 7.01
CA MET A 163 4.14 22.11 7.76
C MET A 163 4.07 23.04 8.98
N ARG A 164 5.15 23.15 9.75
CA ARG A 164 5.23 24.06 10.90
C ARG A 164 5.17 25.53 10.50
N VAL A 165 5.93 25.93 9.48
CA VAL A 165 6.02 27.32 9.04
C VAL A 165 4.70 27.79 8.40
N THR A 166 3.98 26.90 7.70
CA THR A 166 2.68 27.22 7.10
C THR A 166 1.52 27.10 8.07
N GLY A 167 1.73 26.51 9.25
CA GLY A 167 0.68 26.22 10.23
C GLY A 167 -0.20 25.01 9.89
N TRP A 168 0.19 24.19 8.91
CA TRP A 168 -0.56 22.99 8.50
C TRP A 168 -0.35 21.77 9.39
N GLU A 169 0.59 21.82 10.34
CA GLU A 169 0.73 20.78 11.37
C GLU A 169 -0.57 20.56 12.19
N GLY A 170 -1.39 21.59 12.34
CA GLY A 170 -2.69 21.53 13.03
C GLY A 170 -3.90 21.45 12.11
N ALA A 171 -3.72 21.19 10.81
CA ALA A 171 -4.83 21.13 9.87
C ALA A 171 -5.81 20.00 10.25
N PRO A 172 -7.13 20.25 10.25
CA PRO A 172 -8.13 19.24 10.59
C PRO A 172 -7.98 17.97 9.76
N GLY A 173 -8.01 16.82 10.43
CA GLY A 173 -7.87 15.51 9.79
C GLY A 173 -6.43 15.12 9.44
N ILE A 174 -5.42 15.97 9.64
CA ILE A 174 -4.02 15.60 9.40
C ILE A 174 -3.38 15.02 10.67
N VAL A 175 -2.72 13.88 10.54
CA VAL A 175 -2.01 13.19 11.62
C VAL A 175 -0.60 12.86 11.18
N HIS A 176 0.39 13.06 12.05
CA HIS A 176 1.78 12.73 11.79
C HIS A 176 2.17 11.42 12.48
N GLU A 177 2.76 10.49 11.72
CA GLU A 177 3.35 9.25 12.24
C GLU A 177 4.85 9.27 11.96
N GLY A 178 5.67 9.46 13.01
CA GLY A 178 7.12 9.57 12.88
C GLY A 178 7.82 8.25 12.53
N VAL A 179 9.09 8.35 12.12
CA VAL A 179 9.98 7.19 11.96
C VAL A 179 10.34 6.65 13.35
N ARG A 180 10.04 5.37 13.61
CA ARG A 180 10.53 4.67 14.83
C ARG A 180 12.01 4.34 14.71
#